data_AF-A0A1F4CL92-F1
#
_entry.id   AF-A0A1F4CL92-F1
#
_cell.length_a   1.000
_cell.length_b   1.000
_cell.length_c   1.000
_cell.angle_alpha   90.00
_cell.angle_beta   90.00
_cell.angle_gamma   90.00
#
_symmetry.space_group_name_H-M   'P 1'
#
loop_
_entity.id
_entity.type
_entity.pdbx_description
1 polymer ?
#
loop_
_entity_poly.entity_id
_entity_poly.type
_entity_poly.pdbx_seq_one_letter_code
_entity_poly.pdbx_strand_id
1 'polypeptide(L)'
;MARRPNFIVILIDDLRFDEFGAGGHPYLKTPHIDRIVQEGALFERAFHTTPICSPNRASILTGQYASRHGIIDNVARDAASHRLPNYHLELKRLGYETAHIGKWHMGNDGKPRPGYDFWVAYDGHGRLYDPKLNENGTYVQHTGYITDIMNAMAVEFVRRKHDKPWSLFFAHKAVRTARHKYIRWVNRSRDGELDELYDLEKDPYELANGIRRPAYRAVREKLKRELRHLATEATGLSWLQLAAGGRIAVR
;
A
#
# COMPACT_ATOMS: atom_id res chain seq x y z
N MET A 1 28.76 -4.03 22.43
CA MET A 1 27.28 -4.11 22.39
C MET A 1 26.86 -4.27 20.93
N ALA A 2 25.91 -5.15 20.62
CA ALA A 2 25.39 -5.28 19.26
C ALA A 2 24.76 -3.96 18.79
N ARG A 3 24.95 -3.60 17.52
CA ARG A 3 24.34 -2.40 16.94
C ARG A 3 22.81 -2.57 16.95
N ARG A 4 22.09 -1.58 17.48
CA ARG A 4 20.62 -1.58 17.46
C ARG A 4 20.11 -1.65 16.01
N PRO A 5 19.15 -2.52 15.69
CA PRO A 5 18.65 -2.67 14.33
C PRO A 5 17.82 -1.46 13.90
N ASN A 6 17.63 -1.30 12.60
CA ASN A 6 16.61 -0.43 12.04
C ASN A 6 15.32 -1.24 11.83
N PHE A 7 14.16 -0.59 11.87
CA PHE A 7 12.86 -1.24 11.69
C PHE A 7 12.08 -0.62 10.53
N ILE A 8 11.42 -1.45 9.73
CA ILE A 8 10.43 -0.99 8.77
C ILE A 8 9.19 -1.87 8.90
N VAL A 9 8.03 -1.25 8.98
CA VAL A 9 6.73 -1.93 8.89
C VAL A 9 6.08 -1.49 7.58
N ILE A 10 5.94 -2.42 6.64
CA ILE A 10 5.26 -2.19 5.37
C ILE A 10 3.83 -2.70 5.51
N LEU A 11 2.85 -1.80 5.41
CA LEU A 11 1.43 -2.12 5.47
C LEU A 11 0.76 -1.84 4.13
N ILE A 12 0.19 -2.89 3.52
CA ILE A 12 -0.52 -2.78 2.25
C ILE A 12 -2.02 -2.81 2.53
N ASP A 13 -2.75 -1.81 2.03
CA ASP A 13 -4.20 -1.68 2.18
C ASP A 13 -4.92 -2.71 1.31
N ASP A 14 -5.88 -3.42 1.90
CA ASP A 14 -6.76 -4.42 1.24
C ASP A 14 -6.05 -5.59 0.53
N LEU A 15 -4.79 -5.89 0.84
CA LEU A 15 -4.11 -7.08 0.31
C LEU A 15 -4.66 -8.35 0.98
N ARG A 16 -5.16 -9.29 0.17
CA ARG A 16 -5.62 -10.60 0.66
C ARG A 16 -4.41 -11.49 1.03
N PHE A 17 -4.61 -12.40 1.98
CA PHE A 17 -3.53 -13.27 2.50
C PHE A 17 -2.92 -14.21 1.45
N ASP A 18 -3.62 -14.46 0.34
CA ASP A 18 -3.24 -15.31 -0.79
C ASP A 18 -3.13 -14.52 -2.11
N GLU A 19 -3.03 -13.19 -2.05
CA GLU A 19 -2.81 -12.29 -3.20
C GLU A 19 -1.33 -11.94 -3.42
N PHE A 20 -0.43 -12.91 -3.21
CA PHE A 20 0.99 -12.82 -3.55
C PHE A 20 1.57 -14.22 -3.77
N GLY A 21 2.72 -14.31 -4.45
CA GLY A 21 3.32 -15.57 -4.90
C GLY A 21 3.58 -16.54 -3.74
N ALA A 22 4.30 -16.08 -2.71
CA ALA A 22 4.56 -16.87 -1.50
C ALA A 22 3.29 -17.16 -0.67
N GLY A 23 2.19 -16.42 -0.89
CA GLY A 23 0.87 -16.65 -0.29
C GLY A 23 0.05 -17.71 -1.02
N GLY A 24 0.59 -18.33 -2.07
CA GLY A 24 -0.07 -19.40 -2.82
C GLY A 24 -0.87 -18.93 -4.04
N HIS A 25 -0.75 -17.66 -4.44
CA HIS A 25 -1.46 -17.19 -5.64
C HIS A 25 -0.94 -17.93 -6.88
N PRO A 26 -1.81 -18.57 -7.70
CA PRO A 26 -1.37 -19.46 -8.80
C PRO A 26 -0.62 -18.75 -9.92
N TYR A 27 -0.81 -17.42 -10.04
CA TYR A 27 -0.36 -16.65 -11.20
C TYR A 27 0.43 -15.37 -10.88
N LEU A 28 0.26 -14.79 -9.68
CA LEU A 28 0.80 -13.47 -9.38
C LEU A 28 2.26 -13.64 -8.99
N LYS A 29 3.14 -12.94 -9.69
CA LYS A 29 4.57 -12.95 -9.40
C LYS A 29 4.91 -11.72 -8.60
N THR A 30 5.29 -11.93 -7.35
CA THR A 30 5.69 -10.86 -6.42
C THR A 30 7.12 -11.10 -5.96
N PRO A 31 8.11 -11.17 -6.87
CA PRO A 31 9.44 -11.67 -6.55
C PRO A 31 10.13 -10.90 -5.42
N HIS A 32 9.83 -9.61 -5.25
CA HIS A 32 10.36 -8.80 -4.16
C HIS A 32 9.70 -9.07 -2.80
N ILE A 33 8.40 -9.39 -2.76
CA ILE A 33 7.70 -9.82 -1.55
C ILE A 33 8.13 -11.26 -1.21
N ASP A 34 8.17 -12.13 -2.23
CA ASP A 34 8.54 -13.53 -2.08
C ASP A 34 9.98 -13.66 -1.55
N ARG A 35 10.88 -12.76 -1.95
CA ARG A 35 12.25 -12.70 -1.39
C ARG A 35 12.24 -12.42 0.11
N ILE A 36 11.38 -11.52 0.61
CA ILE A 36 11.26 -11.24 2.05
C ILE A 36 10.81 -12.51 2.80
N VAL A 37 9.91 -13.30 2.21
CA VAL A 37 9.49 -14.58 2.78
C VAL A 37 10.63 -15.59 2.77
N GLN A 38 11.36 -15.72 1.65
CA GLN A 38 12.46 -16.67 1.50
C GLN A 38 13.65 -16.36 2.43
N GLU A 39 13.95 -15.09 2.67
CA GLU A 39 15.03 -14.63 3.54
C GLU A 39 14.59 -14.45 5.00
N GLY A 40 13.30 -14.70 5.30
CA GLY A 40 12.68 -14.41 6.58
C GLY A 40 11.66 -15.47 6.97
N ALA A 41 10.45 -15.01 7.31
CA ALA A 41 9.36 -15.87 7.75
C ALA A 41 8.00 -15.40 7.21
N LEU A 42 7.12 -16.35 6.94
CA LEU A 42 5.70 -16.12 6.65
C LEU A 42 4.84 -16.62 7.81
N PHE A 43 3.96 -15.76 8.31
CA PHE A 43 2.98 -16.14 9.31
C PHE A 43 1.68 -16.56 8.63
N GLU A 44 1.43 -17.86 8.51
CA GLU A 44 0.24 -18.43 7.85
C GLU A 44 -1.07 -18.19 8.61
N ARG A 45 -0.97 -17.79 9.88
CA ARG A 45 -2.10 -17.58 10.80
C ARG A 45 -1.98 -16.24 11.52
N ALA A 46 -1.94 -15.15 10.75
CA ALA A 46 -1.95 -13.78 11.25
C ALA A 46 -3.34 -13.15 11.02
N PHE A 47 -3.99 -12.69 12.08
CA PHE A 47 -5.36 -12.18 12.02
C PHE A 47 -5.43 -10.72 12.47
N HIS A 48 -6.19 -9.91 11.74
CA HIS A 48 -6.57 -8.59 12.21
C HIS A 48 -7.63 -8.68 13.31
N THR A 49 -7.55 -7.78 14.29
CA THR A 49 -8.52 -7.70 15.39
C THR A 49 -9.90 -7.23 14.94
N THR A 50 -9.94 -6.51 13.81
CA THR A 50 -11.14 -5.94 13.20
C THR A 50 -10.99 -5.89 11.67
N PRO A 51 -12.02 -6.28 10.88
CA PRO A 51 -11.94 -6.30 9.42
C PRO A 51 -12.24 -4.92 8.79
N ILE A 52 -11.66 -3.84 9.33
CA ILE A 52 -11.87 -2.47 8.84
C ILE A 52 -10.62 -1.59 9.04
N CYS A 53 -10.39 -0.66 8.09
CA CYS A 53 -9.16 0.13 7.94
C CYS A 53 -8.68 0.82 9.23
N SER A 54 -9.44 1.79 9.76
CA SER A 54 -8.96 2.65 10.86
C SER A 54 -8.69 1.88 12.15
N PRO A 55 -9.62 1.01 12.62
CA PRO A 55 -9.42 0.26 13.86
C PRO A 55 -8.24 -0.70 13.77
N ASN A 56 -8.05 -1.37 12.62
CA ASN A 56 -6.92 -2.28 12.42
C ASN A 56 -5.57 -1.54 12.44
N ARG A 57 -5.47 -0.39 11.76
CA ARG A 57 -4.27 0.46 11.80
C ARG A 57 -3.96 0.94 13.21
N ALA A 58 -4.99 1.34 13.96
CA ALA A 58 -4.85 1.72 15.35
C ALA A 58 -4.39 0.54 16.22
N SER A 59 -4.93 -0.67 16.01
CA SER A 59 -4.47 -1.87 16.72
C SER A 59 -2.99 -2.19 16.44
N ILE A 60 -2.53 -2.08 15.19
CA ILE A 60 -1.12 -2.28 14.81
C ILE A 60 -0.20 -1.29 15.53
N LEU A 61 -0.57 -0.01 15.59
CA LEU A 61 0.28 1.02 16.17
C LEU A 61 0.27 1.02 17.70
N THR A 62 -0.90 0.79 18.30
CA THR A 62 -1.12 0.87 19.75
C THR A 62 -0.81 -0.44 20.48
N GLY A 63 -0.86 -1.57 19.78
CA GLY A 63 -0.83 -2.90 20.39
C GLY A 63 -2.10 -3.23 21.19
N GLN A 64 -3.21 -2.51 20.97
CA GLN A 64 -4.44 -2.63 21.74
C GLN A 64 -5.62 -3.04 20.85
N TYR A 65 -6.68 -3.61 21.44
CA TYR A 65 -7.96 -3.84 20.75
C TYR A 65 -8.76 -2.53 20.59
N ALA A 66 -9.71 -2.53 19.63
CA ALA A 66 -10.57 -1.37 19.34
C ALA A 66 -11.37 -0.87 20.56
N SER A 67 -11.78 -1.78 21.44
CA SER A 67 -12.44 -1.46 22.72
C SER A 67 -11.56 -0.63 23.66
N ARG A 68 -10.24 -0.65 23.49
CA ARG A 68 -9.27 0.07 24.33
C ARG A 68 -8.78 1.36 23.69
N HIS A 69 -8.44 1.34 22.40
CA HIS A 69 -7.91 2.53 21.71
C HIS A 69 -9.01 3.47 21.17
N GLY A 70 -10.27 3.05 21.12
CA GLY A 70 -11.43 3.91 20.82
C GLY A 70 -11.63 4.30 19.35
N ILE A 71 -10.77 3.84 18.44
CA ILE A 71 -10.98 3.92 16.99
C ILE A 71 -11.74 2.66 16.58
N ILE A 72 -13.05 2.76 16.41
CA ILE A 72 -13.95 1.59 16.27
C ILE A 72 -14.60 1.47 14.88
N ASP A 73 -14.50 2.51 14.06
CA ASP A 73 -15.04 2.58 12.70
C ASP A 73 -14.15 3.48 11.81
N ASN A 74 -14.56 3.70 10.56
CA ASN A 74 -13.89 4.62 9.62
C ASN A 74 -14.44 6.06 9.69
N VAL A 75 -15.22 6.42 10.71
CA VAL A 75 -15.71 7.80 10.87
C VAL A 75 -14.57 8.67 11.42
N ALA A 76 -14.55 9.95 11.03
CA ALA A 76 -13.54 10.90 11.45
C ALA A 76 -13.42 10.98 12.98
N ARG A 77 -12.23 10.73 13.53
CA ARG A 77 -11.90 10.83 14.95
C ARG A 77 -10.58 11.56 15.17
N ASP A 78 -10.38 12.69 14.48
CA ASP A 78 -9.11 13.43 14.45
C ASP A 78 -8.56 13.70 15.85
N ALA A 79 -9.36 14.26 16.75
CA ALA A 79 -8.93 14.56 18.12
C ALA A 79 -8.42 13.33 18.89
N ALA A 80 -9.03 12.15 18.69
CA ALA A 80 -8.56 10.89 19.27
C ALA A 80 -7.29 10.41 18.56
N SER A 81 -7.24 10.50 17.22
CA SER A 81 -6.09 10.15 16.38
C SER A 81 -4.80 10.81 16.85
N HIS A 82 -4.87 12.11 17.16
CA HIS A 82 -3.74 12.93 17.62
C HIS A 82 -3.23 12.53 19.02
N ARG A 83 -3.97 11.71 19.76
CA ARG A 83 -3.64 11.29 21.13
C ARG A 83 -3.39 9.79 21.25
N LEU A 84 -3.45 9.04 20.14
CA LEU A 84 -3.25 7.59 20.18
C LEU A 84 -1.85 7.27 20.70
N PRO A 85 -1.72 6.37 21.70
CA PRO A 85 -0.43 5.77 21.98
C PRO A 85 0.03 5.03 20.72
N ASN A 86 1.32 5.10 20.42
CA ASN A 86 1.89 4.39 19.28
C ASN A 86 3.31 3.95 19.63
N TYR A 87 3.75 2.80 19.11
CA TYR A 87 5.07 2.28 19.43
C TYR A 87 6.22 3.20 18.99
N HIS A 88 5.99 4.12 18.04
CA HIS A 88 6.99 5.10 17.64
C HIS A 88 7.27 6.15 18.73
N LEU A 89 6.30 6.49 19.58
CA LEU A 89 6.56 7.29 20.79
C LEU A 89 7.60 6.63 21.70
N GLU A 90 7.52 5.30 21.88
CA GLU A 90 8.49 4.55 22.68
C GLU A 90 9.83 4.41 21.97
N LEU A 91 9.84 4.15 20.66
CA LEU A 91 11.08 4.10 19.87
C LEU A 91 11.83 5.44 19.91
N LYS A 92 11.10 6.55 19.83
CA LYS A 92 11.67 7.90 19.97
C LYS A 92 12.30 8.12 21.34
N ARG A 93 11.66 7.67 22.43
CA ARG A 93 12.26 7.70 23.79
C ARG A 93 13.52 6.85 23.89
N LEU A 94 13.57 5.73 23.16
CA LEU A 94 14.76 4.89 23.05
C LEU A 94 15.84 5.47 22.13
N GLY A 95 15.62 6.65 21.54
CA GLY A 95 16.60 7.34 20.70
C GLY A 95 16.63 6.89 19.24
N TYR A 96 15.54 6.29 18.75
CA TYR A 96 15.35 6.08 17.32
C TYR A 96 14.91 7.37 16.63
N GLU A 97 15.33 7.53 15.39
CA GLU A 97 14.65 8.41 14.45
C GLU A 97 13.40 7.71 13.91
N THR A 98 12.29 8.42 13.84
CA THR A 98 10.97 7.83 13.59
C THR A 98 10.29 8.46 12.40
N ALA A 99 9.69 7.64 11.52
CA ALA A 99 9.05 8.12 10.30
C ALA A 99 7.73 7.44 10.01
N HIS A 100 6.80 8.21 9.43
CA HIS A 100 5.58 7.72 8.82
C HIS A 100 5.52 8.20 7.37
N ILE A 101 5.26 7.29 6.44
CA ILE A 101 5.01 7.62 5.03
C ILE A 101 3.78 6.82 4.59
N GLY A 102 2.73 7.53 4.20
CA GLY A 102 1.56 6.94 3.55
C GLY A 102 0.25 7.10 4.29
N LYS A 103 -0.65 6.12 4.11
CA LYS A 103 -2.02 6.15 4.65
C LYS A 103 -2.02 6.14 6.17
N TRP A 104 -2.47 7.21 6.81
CA TRP A 104 -2.69 7.25 8.26
C TRP A 104 -4.08 6.70 8.63
N HIS A 105 -5.14 7.39 8.21
CA HIS A 105 -6.52 6.92 8.23
C HIS A 105 -7.07 6.47 9.61
N MET A 106 -6.53 6.94 10.73
CA MET A 106 -7.16 6.82 12.05
C MET A 106 -7.85 8.13 12.48
N GLY A 107 -8.28 8.88 11.46
CA GLY A 107 -8.63 10.29 11.43
C GLY A 107 -8.64 10.71 9.95
N ASN A 108 -9.31 11.81 9.63
CA ASN A 108 -9.38 12.37 8.29
C ASN A 108 -8.29 13.39 8.00
N ASP A 109 -7.72 14.05 9.01
CA ASP A 109 -6.62 14.97 8.76
C ASP A 109 -5.28 14.23 8.59
N GLY A 110 -4.50 14.63 7.58
CA GLY A 110 -3.18 14.10 7.29
C GLY A 110 -2.05 14.81 8.03
N LYS A 111 -2.32 15.60 9.08
CA LYS A 111 -1.28 16.35 9.80
C LYS A 111 -0.35 15.41 10.59
N PRO A 112 0.87 15.86 10.97
CA PRO A 112 1.77 15.07 11.79
C PRO A 112 1.12 14.56 13.08
N ARG A 113 1.51 13.36 13.49
CA ARG A 113 1.09 12.74 14.77
C ARG A 113 2.28 12.69 15.74
N PRO A 114 2.04 12.70 17.05
CA PRO A 114 3.12 12.57 18.03
C PRO A 114 3.92 11.28 17.84
N GLY A 115 5.24 11.38 18.00
CA GLY A 115 6.14 10.23 17.91
C GLY A 115 6.81 10.03 16.55
N TYR A 116 6.67 10.97 15.61
CA TYR A 116 7.34 10.92 14.31
C TYR A 116 8.24 12.15 14.12
N ASP A 117 9.47 11.95 13.66
CA ASP A 117 10.43 12.98 13.25
C ASP A 117 10.27 13.35 11.77
N PHE A 118 9.85 12.38 10.95
CA PHE A 118 9.54 12.55 9.53
C PHE A 118 8.11 12.09 9.25
N TRP A 119 7.34 12.92 8.55
CA TRP A 119 5.92 12.67 8.32
C TRP A 119 5.52 12.99 6.88
N VAL A 120 4.97 12.00 6.20
CA VAL A 120 4.26 12.15 4.93
C VAL A 120 2.92 11.42 5.02
N ALA A 121 1.82 12.14 4.88
CA ALA A 121 0.48 11.53 4.81
C ALA A 121 -0.45 12.32 3.88
N TYR A 122 -1.72 11.97 3.85
CA TYR A 122 -2.77 12.69 3.12
C TYR A 122 -4.08 12.61 3.89
N ASP A 123 -5.00 13.52 3.55
CA ASP A 123 -6.31 13.57 4.19
C ASP A 123 -7.20 12.41 3.75
N GLY A 124 -7.88 11.78 4.71
CA GLY A 124 -8.84 10.69 4.50
C GLY A 124 -8.29 9.56 3.64
N HIS A 125 -8.93 9.33 2.49
CA HIS A 125 -8.50 8.31 1.52
C HIS A 125 -7.45 8.80 0.52
N GLY A 126 -7.15 10.10 0.45
CA GLY A 126 -6.23 10.67 -0.52
C GLY A 126 -6.67 10.48 -1.97
N ARG A 127 -5.78 10.81 -2.91
CA ARG A 127 -5.94 10.58 -4.35
C ARG A 127 -4.90 9.59 -4.83
N LEU A 128 -5.24 8.83 -5.86
CA LEU A 128 -4.31 7.87 -6.47
C LEU A 128 -3.32 8.56 -7.40
N TYR A 129 -3.78 9.55 -8.13
CA TYR A 129 -2.99 10.36 -9.04
C TYR A 129 -2.98 11.79 -8.57
N ASP A 130 -1.85 12.44 -8.79
CA ASP A 130 -1.58 13.83 -8.44
C ASP A 130 -2.02 14.14 -7.00
N PRO A 131 -1.49 13.40 -6.00
CA PRO A 131 -1.93 13.54 -4.63
C PRO A 131 -1.43 14.85 -4.02
N LYS A 132 -2.26 15.42 -3.14
CA LYS A 132 -1.83 16.47 -2.21
C LYS A 132 -1.41 15.79 -0.91
N LEU A 133 -0.12 15.87 -0.57
CA LEU A 133 0.48 15.20 0.59
C LEU A 133 0.81 16.24 1.66
N ASN A 134 0.63 15.89 2.94
CA ASN A 134 1.16 16.65 4.05
C ASN A 134 2.56 16.15 4.37
N GLU A 135 3.57 16.97 4.12
CA GLU A 135 4.97 16.73 4.41
C GLU A 135 5.39 17.60 5.60
N ASN A 136 5.62 16.97 6.75
CA ASN A 136 6.05 17.62 7.99
C ASN A 136 5.20 18.85 8.37
N GLY A 137 3.89 18.79 8.15
CA GLY A 137 2.94 19.87 8.47
C GLY A 137 2.58 20.77 7.29
N THR A 138 3.33 20.72 6.18
CA THR A 138 3.08 21.53 4.99
C THR A 138 2.45 20.69 3.89
N TYR A 139 1.35 21.16 3.29
CA TYR A 139 0.76 20.44 2.16
C TYR A 139 1.46 20.77 0.84
N VAL A 140 1.92 19.75 0.15
CA VAL A 140 2.62 19.81 -1.14
C VAL A 140 1.79 19.07 -2.19
N GLN A 141 1.62 19.68 -3.36
CA GLN A 141 0.97 19.04 -4.51
C GLN A 141 2.01 18.26 -5.30
N HIS A 142 1.75 16.99 -5.56
CA HIS A 142 2.59 16.12 -6.41
C HIS A 142 1.89 15.81 -7.73
N THR A 143 2.69 15.40 -8.71
CA THR A 143 2.22 14.88 -10.00
C THR A 143 2.66 13.42 -10.13
N GLY A 144 1.78 12.54 -10.60
CA GLY A 144 2.06 11.12 -10.79
C GLY A 144 1.31 10.20 -9.83
N TYR A 145 1.71 8.93 -9.81
CA TYR A 145 1.02 7.88 -9.08
C TYR A 145 1.51 7.78 -7.62
N ILE A 146 0.58 7.75 -6.66
CA ILE A 146 0.88 7.86 -5.22
C ILE A 146 1.78 6.73 -4.70
N THR A 147 1.68 5.52 -5.27
CA THR A 147 2.54 4.40 -4.83
C THR A 147 4.01 4.67 -5.17
N ASP A 148 4.29 5.21 -6.35
CA ASP A 148 5.66 5.50 -6.80
C ASP A 148 6.24 6.69 -6.05
N ILE A 149 5.45 7.75 -5.87
CA ILE A 149 5.83 8.93 -5.10
C ILE A 149 6.21 8.53 -3.67
N MET A 150 5.36 7.74 -3.00
CA MET A 150 5.60 7.30 -1.62
C MET A 150 6.77 6.31 -1.51
N ASN A 151 6.96 5.43 -2.50
CA ASN A 151 8.13 4.55 -2.58
C ASN A 151 9.42 5.36 -2.72
N ALA A 152 9.44 6.37 -3.58
CA ALA A 152 10.60 7.24 -3.76
C ALA A 152 10.96 7.95 -2.43
N MET A 153 9.97 8.51 -1.74
CA MET A 153 10.16 9.13 -0.43
C MET A 153 10.65 8.14 0.63
N ALA A 154 10.14 6.90 0.64
CA ALA A 154 10.60 5.86 1.56
C ALA A 154 12.05 5.44 1.28
N VAL A 155 12.41 5.27 0.00
CA VAL A 155 13.78 4.96 -0.42
C VAL A 155 14.73 6.10 -0.05
N GLU A 156 14.33 7.36 -0.24
CA GLU A 156 15.09 8.52 0.19
C GLU A 156 15.31 8.53 1.70
N PHE A 157 14.24 8.33 2.48
CA PHE A 157 14.33 8.23 3.93
C PHE A 157 15.29 7.12 4.35
N VAL A 158 15.24 5.93 3.74
CA VAL A 158 16.09 4.78 4.12
C VAL A 158 17.56 4.96 3.71
N ARG A 159 17.82 5.61 2.57
CA ARG A 159 19.16 5.73 1.99
C ARG A 159 19.97 6.90 2.53
N ARG A 160 19.33 7.93 3.07
CA ARG A 160 20.06 9.07 3.64
C ARG A 160 20.92 8.63 4.82
N LYS A 161 21.92 9.43 5.15
CA LYS A 161 22.75 9.18 6.33
C LYS A 161 21.89 9.34 7.59
N HIS A 162 21.95 8.36 8.48
CA HIS A 162 21.34 8.43 9.81
C HIS A 162 22.41 8.32 10.89
N ASP A 163 22.38 9.23 11.86
CA ASP A 163 23.25 9.18 13.03
C ASP A 163 22.65 8.33 14.18
N LYS A 164 21.38 7.94 14.04
CA LYS A 164 20.61 7.12 14.99
C LYS A 164 20.04 5.88 14.28
N PRO A 165 19.71 4.80 14.99
CA PRO A 165 18.86 3.76 14.40
C PRO A 165 17.50 4.39 14.03
N TRP A 166 16.85 3.86 13.00
CA TRP A 166 15.60 4.42 12.50
C TRP A 166 14.46 3.40 12.47
N SER A 167 13.23 3.92 12.52
CA SER A 167 11.99 3.15 12.33
C SER A 167 11.09 3.86 11.32
N LEU A 168 10.57 3.11 10.35
CA LEU A 168 9.65 3.61 9.34
C LEU A 168 8.33 2.80 9.34
N PHE A 169 7.21 3.48 9.59
CA PHE A 169 5.88 2.97 9.26
C PHE A 169 5.53 3.37 7.83
N PHE A 170 5.53 2.39 6.92
CA PHE A 170 5.29 2.61 5.50
C PHE A 170 3.95 2.02 5.08
N ALA A 171 2.95 2.87 4.89
CA ALA A 171 1.56 2.47 4.72
C ALA A 171 1.07 2.77 3.29
N HIS A 172 1.06 1.76 2.43
CA HIS A 172 0.63 1.89 1.05
C HIS A 172 -0.87 2.10 0.89
N LYS A 173 -1.22 2.73 -0.24
CA LYS A 173 -2.52 2.67 -0.90
C LYS A 173 -2.26 2.19 -2.33
N ALA A 174 -2.37 0.88 -2.56
CA ALA A 174 -2.15 0.28 -3.87
C ALA A 174 -3.49 0.06 -4.60
N VAL A 175 -3.50 0.25 -5.92
CA VAL A 175 -4.71 0.55 -6.70
C VAL A 175 -5.56 -0.65 -7.07
N ARG A 176 -6.75 -0.63 -6.49
CA ARG A 176 -8.05 -0.67 -7.17
C ARG A 176 -8.45 0.79 -7.50
N THR A 177 -9.15 1.09 -8.60
CA THR A 177 -9.76 2.43 -8.73
C THR A 177 -10.97 2.55 -7.80
N ALA A 178 -11.44 3.75 -7.43
CA ALA A 178 -12.58 3.90 -6.50
C ALA A 178 -13.79 3.02 -6.88
N ARG A 179 -14.03 2.89 -8.19
CA ARG A 179 -15.17 2.19 -8.75
C ARG A 179 -14.84 0.88 -9.46
N HIS A 180 -13.63 0.71 -10.02
CA HIS A 180 -13.32 -0.45 -10.84
C HIS A 180 -11.98 -1.12 -10.50
N LYS A 181 -11.97 -2.46 -10.49
CA LYS A 181 -10.78 -3.31 -10.36
C LYS A 181 -10.57 -3.98 -11.70
N TYR A 182 -9.40 -3.78 -12.32
CA TYR A 182 -9.04 -4.41 -13.59
C TYR A 182 -7.83 -5.29 -13.39
N ILE A 183 -7.96 -6.56 -13.78
CA ILE A 183 -6.91 -7.57 -13.68
C ILE A 183 -6.60 -8.03 -15.10
N ARG A 184 -5.32 -8.12 -15.45
CA ARG A 184 -4.88 -8.62 -16.76
C ARG A 184 -4.03 -9.87 -16.56
N TRP A 185 -4.45 -10.98 -17.15
CA TRP A 185 -3.69 -12.22 -17.11
C TRP A 185 -2.64 -12.24 -18.23
N VAL A 186 -1.39 -12.55 -17.89
CA VAL A 186 -0.25 -12.53 -18.82
C VAL A 186 -0.11 -13.86 -19.57
N ASN A 187 -0.56 -14.96 -18.97
CA ASN A 187 -0.65 -16.27 -19.62
C ASN A 187 -2.06 -16.48 -20.18
N ARG A 188 -2.23 -16.38 -21.49
CA ARG A 188 -3.46 -16.84 -22.15
C ARG A 188 -3.40 -18.36 -22.27
N SER A 189 -4.01 -19.08 -21.33
CA SER A 189 -4.20 -20.52 -21.49
C SER A 189 -5.13 -20.82 -22.67
N ARG A 190 -5.04 -22.04 -23.22
CA ARG A 190 -5.80 -22.51 -24.39
C ARG A 190 -7.33 -22.40 -24.21
N ASP A 191 -7.80 -22.31 -22.97
CA ASP A 191 -9.22 -22.26 -22.60
C ASP A 191 -9.73 -20.84 -22.31
N GLY A 192 -8.90 -19.83 -22.56
CA GLY A 192 -9.36 -18.44 -22.63
C GLY A 192 -9.72 -17.83 -21.28
N GLU A 193 -8.93 -18.06 -20.23
CA GLU A 193 -8.95 -17.18 -19.05
C GLU A 193 -8.75 -15.73 -19.52
N LEU A 194 -9.73 -14.89 -19.22
CA LEU A 194 -9.82 -13.52 -19.69
C LEU A 194 -9.44 -12.58 -18.57
N ASP A 195 -8.86 -11.44 -18.94
CA ASP A 195 -8.80 -10.25 -18.08
C ASP A 195 -10.09 -10.10 -17.25
N GLU A 196 -10.00 -9.53 -16.06
CA GLU A 196 -11.15 -9.33 -15.18
C GLU A 196 -11.43 -7.85 -15.01
N LEU A 197 -12.71 -7.53 -14.89
CA LEU A 197 -13.15 -6.16 -14.64
C LEU A 197 -14.36 -6.16 -13.73
N TYR A 198 -14.18 -5.66 -12.51
CA TYR A 198 -15.24 -5.55 -11.52
C TYR A 198 -15.65 -4.09 -11.35
N ASP A 199 -16.96 -3.80 -11.28
CA ASP A 199 -17.53 -2.49 -10.92
C ASP A 199 -18.00 -2.58 -9.48
N LEU A 200 -17.20 -2.05 -8.58
CA LEU A 200 -17.24 -2.30 -7.15
C LEU A 200 -18.33 -1.49 -6.45
N GLU A 201 -19.03 -0.62 -7.19
CA GLU A 201 -20.29 -0.01 -6.75
C GLU A 201 -21.48 -0.95 -7.00
N LYS A 202 -21.47 -1.69 -8.11
CA LYS A 202 -22.56 -2.59 -8.52
C LYS A 202 -22.34 -4.04 -8.09
N ASP A 203 -21.08 -4.40 -7.89
CA ASP A 203 -20.58 -5.72 -7.54
C ASP A 203 -19.48 -5.57 -6.47
N PRO A 204 -19.83 -5.11 -5.25
CA PRO A 204 -18.87 -4.82 -4.19
C PRO A 204 -18.12 -6.07 -3.70
N TYR A 205 -18.63 -7.26 -4.01
CA TYR A 205 -18.06 -8.55 -3.63
C TYR A 205 -17.33 -9.25 -4.79
N GLU A 206 -17.17 -8.59 -5.95
CA GLU A 206 -16.38 -9.09 -7.08
C GLU A 206 -16.88 -10.45 -7.62
N LEU A 207 -18.20 -10.68 -7.59
CA LEU A 207 -18.82 -11.94 -7.96
C LEU A 207 -19.10 -12.06 -9.47
N ALA A 208 -19.16 -10.93 -10.17
CA ALA A 208 -19.62 -10.84 -11.54
C ALA A 208 -18.59 -10.15 -12.43
N ASN A 209 -17.70 -10.94 -13.05
CA ASN A 209 -16.71 -10.42 -13.99
C ASN A 209 -17.40 -9.69 -15.17
N GLY A 210 -17.17 -8.38 -15.25
CA GLY A 210 -17.71 -7.47 -16.25
C GLY A 210 -16.89 -7.37 -17.53
N ILE A 211 -15.80 -8.12 -17.69
CA ILE A 211 -14.83 -7.92 -18.78
C ILE A 211 -15.44 -7.99 -20.18
N ARG A 212 -16.43 -8.87 -20.41
CA ARG A 212 -17.12 -9.02 -21.70
C ARG A 212 -18.33 -8.12 -21.87
N ARG A 213 -18.80 -7.45 -20.81
CA ARG A 213 -20.04 -6.66 -20.87
C ARG A 213 -19.81 -5.40 -21.72
N PRO A 214 -20.66 -5.14 -22.73
CA PRO A 214 -20.51 -3.97 -23.60
C PRO A 214 -20.48 -2.63 -22.84
N ALA A 215 -21.24 -2.53 -21.76
CA ALA A 215 -21.31 -1.34 -20.90
C ALA A 215 -19.95 -0.92 -20.32
N TYR A 216 -19.04 -1.87 -20.10
CA TYR A 216 -17.72 -1.60 -19.54
C TYR A 216 -16.63 -1.39 -20.59
N ARG A 217 -16.98 -1.31 -21.89
CA ARG A 217 -15.99 -1.17 -22.98
C ARG A 217 -15.08 0.04 -22.78
N ALA A 218 -15.64 1.22 -22.53
CA ALA A 218 -14.85 2.45 -22.38
C ALA A 218 -13.95 2.40 -21.13
N VAL A 219 -14.49 1.89 -20.02
CA VAL A 219 -13.75 1.71 -18.75
C VAL A 219 -12.60 0.73 -18.92
N ARG A 220 -12.86 -0.42 -19.54
CA ARG A 220 -11.84 -1.43 -19.85
C ARG A 220 -10.70 -0.85 -20.69
N GLU A 221 -11.00 -0.09 -21.73
CA GLU A 221 -9.97 0.50 -22.58
C GLU A 221 -9.17 1.59 -21.85
N LYS A 222 -9.80 2.35 -20.94
CA LYS A 222 -9.09 3.28 -20.05
C LYS A 222 -8.14 2.54 -19.11
N LEU A 223 -8.62 1.53 -18.39
CA LEU A 223 -7.82 0.77 -17.42
C LEU A 223 -6.72 -0.06 -18.10
N LYS A 224 -6.94 -0.52 -19.33
CA LYS A 224 -5.88 -1.11 -20.17
C LYS A 224 -4.77 -0.11 -20.46
N ARG A 225 -5.10 1.11 -20.88
CA ARG A 225 -4.08 2.14 -21.15
C ARG A 225 -3.32 2.49 -19.88
N GLU A 226 -4.02 2.59 -18.76
CA GLU A 226 -3.41 2.87 -17.46
C GLU A 226 -2.46 1.76 -17.04
N LEU A 227 -2.90 0.50 -17.12
CA LEU A 227 -2.06 -0.65 -16.80
C LEU A 227 -0.83 -0.74 -17.71
N ARG A 228 -0.96 -0.40 -19.00
CA ARG A 228 0.17 -0.34 -19.94
C ARG A 228 1.19 0.71 -19.54
N HIS A 229 0.71 1.88 -19.15
CA HIS A 229 1.55 2.98 -18.71
C HIS A 229 2.34 2.57 -17.45
N LEU A 230 1.62 2.15 -16.41
CA LEU A 230 2.20 1.71 -15.14
C LEU A 230 3.20 0.55 -15.31
N ALA A 231 2.88 -0.44 -16.16
CA ALA A 231 3.78 -1.56 -16.41
C ALA A 231 5.05 -1.16 -17.16
N THR A 232 4.95 -0.20 -18.09
CA THR A 232 6.10 0.35 -18.83
C THR A 232 7.00 1.15 -17.88
N GLU A 233 6.40 2.01 -17.06
CA GLU A 233 7.11 2.79 -16.04
C GLU A 233 7.82 1.90 -15.03
N ALA A 234 7.17 0.84 -14.55
CA ALA A 234 7.72 -0.05 -13.52
C ALA A 234 8.85 -0.96 -14.01
N THR A 235 8.89 -1.31 -15.31
CA THR A 235 9.86 -2.29 -15.85
C THR A 235 10.93 -1.67 -16.75
N GLY A 236 10.73 -0.43 -17.21
CA GLY A 236 11.59 0.22 -18.22
C GLY A 236 11.51 -0.44 -19.60
N LEU A 237 10.61 -1.41 -19.79
CA LEU A 237 10.40 -2.12 -21.06
C LEU A 237 9.19 -1.55 -21.79
N SER A 238 9.31 -1.39 -23.11
CA SER A 238 8.17 -1.04 -23.94
C SER A 238 7.07 -2.10 -23.85
N TRP A 239 5.83 -1.69 -24.07
CA TRP A 239 4.69 -2.60 -24.04
C TRP A 239 4.83 -3.82 -24.98
N LEU A 240 5.52 -3.67 -26.11
CA LEU A 240 5.79 -4.75 -27.05
C LEU A 240 6.77 -5.79 -26.46
N GLN A 241 7.76 -5.35 -25.69
CA GLN A 241 8.70 -6.23 -24.99
C GLN A 241 8.00 -6.99 -23.86
N LEU A 242 7.09 -6.33 -23.13
CA LEU A 242 6.26 -6.96 -22.11
C LEU A 242 5.29 -8.00 -22.70
N ALA A 243 4.67 -7.69 -23.84
CA ALA A 243 3.71 -8.56 -24.51
C ALA A 243 4.35 -9.79 -25.18
N ALA A 244 5.64 -9.72 -25.53
CA ALA A 244 6.39 -10.81 -26.16
C ALA A 244 7.04 -11.78 -25.16
N GLY A 245 6.76 -11.65 -23.85
CA GLY A 245 7.40 -12.47 -22.81
C GLY A 245 8.87 -12.11 -22.60
N GLY A 246 9.24 -10.84 -22.83
CA GLY A 246 10.62 -10.35 -22.75
C GLY A 246 11.30 -10.75 -21.45
N ARG A 247 12.37 -11.54 -21.56
CA ARG A 247 13.25 -11.85 -20.43
C ARG A 247 14.01 -10.59 -20.05
N ILE A 248 13.93 -10.21 -18.78
CA ILE A 248 14.84 -9.23 -18.20
C ILE A 248 16.22 -9.88 -18.21
N ALA A 249 17.12 -9.39 -19.04
CA ALA A 249 18.54 -9.69 -18.88
C ALA A 249 18.99 -8.96 -17.63
N VAL A 250 19.08 -9.69 -16.51
CA VAL A 250 19.73 -9.21 -15.29
C VAL A 250 21.22 -9.10 -15.63
N ARG A 251 21.73 -7.87 -15.68
CA ARG A 251 23.17 -7.63 -15.51
C ARG A 251 23.46 -7.46 -14.03
#